data_AF-A0A2D9B6R2-F1
#
_entry.id   AF-A0A2D9B6R2-F1
#
_cell.length_a   1.000
_cell.length_b   1.000
_cell.length_c   1.000
_cell.angle_alpha   90.00
_cell.angle_beta   90.00
_cell.angle_gamma   90.00
#
_symmetry.space_group_name_H-M   'P 1'
#
loop_
_entity.id
_entity.type
_entity.pdbx_description
1 polymer ?
#
loop_
_entity_poly.entity_id
_entity_poly.type
_entity_poly.pdbx_seq_one_letter_code
_entity_poly.pdbx_strand_id
1 'polypeptide(L)'
;MKIDKQNLTGEITLNAGHSIIVGHKPIDVPTESFKERIENKPNIDILSFGLFETASPNYTTYYPEVTADDLDPKEEEFIYPIFRMLSETIVSKGAPIDFSKKNVLKKSMGMLLGQTINIDHEFAVGNAIGAVKEVFWQKSYKDGDIVVPAGINAVMMIDGKSNPRIARGINMNPPSIHSNSVTVRFKWEPSHEFEDQNEFYWKVGTYDEDGKLIRLIVTEITSYHETSLVSHGADAFAQKIGEDGKIVNPKYASKVYSFAVDKPITGIFQLDYKSQNLNFMADSIPDSINNNHNKNNNLENMDKILDELNSQFGFEGDKKLTKENLVSSLKTNFDTVQGQKDKLETEVQTLKDEKADLQNSLDDSEKEVEKLKGYKDQSDKIDKLTSDVRAEALKHYKLAKGKDADEGIINLINTANLETAKSLLNDYSKESDSKFAATCNKCGSDDVSRASAKTTSNTGGDEGDDTPVSGGKDSEVKKSLTMKKRRKSRFYLGESDNN
;
A
#
# COMPACT_ATOMS: atom_id res chain seq x y z
N MET A 1 -17.56 11.20 28.88
CA MET A 1 -16.79 11.43 30.13
C MET A 1 -17.72 11.21 31.32
N LYS A 2 -17.34 10.32 32.25
CA LYS A 2 -18.00 10.09 33.53
C LYS A 2 -17.03 10.47 34.65
N ILE A 3 -17.54 11.07 35.72
CA ILE A 3 -16.73 11.45 36.89
C ILE A 3 -17.45 10.94 38.13
N ASP A 4 -16.82 10.04 38.86
CA ASP A 4 -17.21 9.61 40.20
C ASP A 4 -16.51 10.52 41.22
N LYS A 5 -17.30 11.45 41.78
CA LYS A 5 -16.82 12.45 42.73
C LYS A 5 -16.58 11.90 44.13
N GLN A 6 -17.24 10.81 44.52
CA GLN A 6 -17.02 10.19 45.83
C GLN A 6 -15.67 9.49 45.88
N ASN A 7 -15.29 8.87 44.77
CA ASN A 7 -14.04 8.13 44.67
C ASN A 7 -12.91 8.88 43.98
N LEU A 8 -13.14 10.13 43.58
CA LEU A 8 -12.19 10.96 42.84
C LEU A 8 -11.65 10.30 41.57
N THR A 9 -12.47 9.49 40.89
CA THR A 9 -12.11 8.78 39.66
C THR A 9 -12.94 9.29 38.49
N GLY A 10 -12.34 9.35 37.29
CA GLY A 10 -13.05 9.75 36.07
C GLY A 10 -12.65 8.89 34.89
N GLU A 11 -13.60 8.65 33.98
CA GLU A 11 -13.43 7.86 32.76
C GLU A 11 -13.83 8.71 31.55
N ILE A 12 -12.96 8.83 30.56
CA ILE A 12 -13.29 9.45 29.27
C ILE A 12 -13.39 8.35 28.24
N THR A 13 -14.61 7.95 27.91
CA THR A 13 -14.90 7.07 26.78
C THR A 13 -14.91 7.89 25.49
N LEU A 14 -14.06 7.55 24.52
CA LEU A 14 -14.18 8.03 23.15
C LEU A 14 -15.28 7.20 22.47
N ASN A 15 -16.39 7.85 22.12
CA ASN A 15 -17.46 7.24 21.32
C ASN A 15 -17.38 7.81 19.90
N ALA A 16 -17.60 6.98 18.87
CA ALA A 16 -17.74 7.42 17.49
C ALA A 16 -19.13 8.07 17.30
N GLY A 17 -19.34 9.21 17.96
CA GLY A 17 -20.53 10.04 17.78
C GLY A 17 -20.23 11.21 16.85
N HIS A 18 -20.81 11.18 15.65
CA HIS A 18 -21.00 12.33 14.75
C HIS A 18 -19.74 13.05 14.27
N SER A 19 -18.83 12.32 13.63
CA SER A 19 -17.86 12.91 12.69
C SER A 19 -17.98 12.19 11.36
N ILE A 20 -18.43 12.89 10.31
CA ILE A 20 -18.29 12.39 8.95
C ILE A 20 -16.81 12.57 8.59
N ILE A 21 -16.04 11.48 8.68
CA ILE A 21 -14.66 11.45 8.19
C ILE A 21 -14.73 11.11 6.71
N VAL A 22 -14.54 12.12 5.85
CA VAL A 22 -14.44 11.92 4.39
C VAL A 22 -12.95 11.83 4.06
N GLY A 23 -12.51 10.69 3.54
CA GLY A 23 -11.08 10.45 3.22
C GLY A 23 -10.49 11.43 2.19
N HIS A 24 -11.34 12.03 1.34
CA HIS A 24 -10.97 13.08 0.41
C HIS A 24 -12.17 13.99 0.08
N LYS A 25 -12.06 15.28 0.37
CA LYS A 25 -13.00 16.31 -0.12
C LYS A 25 -12.39 16.94 -1.38
N PRO A 26 -13.02 16.82 -2.57
CA PRO A 26 -12.57 17.56 -3.75
C PRO A 26 -12.54 19.06 -3.46
N ILE A 27 -11.43 19.73 -3.79
CA ILE A 27 -11.13 21.12 -3.41
C ILE A 27 -12.24 22.09 -3.86
N ASP A 28 -12.92 21.78 -4.95
CA ASP A 28 -13.87 22.69 -5.61
C ASP A 28 -15.32 22.58 -5.10
N VAL A 29 -15.58 21.79 -4.05
CA VAL A 29 -16.93 21.66 -3.48
C VAL A 29 -17.06 22.47 -2.19
N PRO A 30 -17.91 23.52 -2.16
CA PRO A 30 -18.22 24.26 -0.92
C PRO A 30 -18.82 23.34 0.17
N THR A 31 -18.50 23.61 1.43
CA THR A 31 -18.93 22.74 2.56
C THR A 31 -20.44 22.72 2.73
N GLU A 32 -21.10 23.87 2.58
CA GLU A 32 -22.56 24.01 2.66
C GLU A 32 -23.27 23.18 1.57
N SER A 33 -22.78 23.20 0.32
CA SER A 33 -23.40 22.44 -0.77
C SER A 33 -23.11 20.93 -0.69
N PHE A 34 -22.00 20.53 -0.06
CA PHE A 34 -21.70 19.13 0.25
C PHE A 34 -22.66 18.57 1.30
N LYS A 35 -22.92 19.32 2.37
CA LYS A 35 -23.87 18.96 3.43
C LYS A 35 -25.29 18.81 2.87
N GLU A 36 -25.73 19.79 2.09
CA GLU A 36 -27.06 19.82 1.49
C GLU A 36 -27.29 18.69 0.46
N ARG A 37 -26.23 18.23 -0.22
CA ARG A 37 -26.27 17.06 -1.12
C ARG A 37 -26.36 15.71 -0.41
N ILE A 38 -25.79 15.59 0.78
CA ILE A 38 -25.86 14.37 1.60
C ILE A 38 -27.22 14.28 2.31
N GLU A 39 -27.74 15.40 2.80
CA GLU A 39 -29.02 15.46 3.52
C GLU A 39 -30.24 15.22 2.62
N ASN A 40 -30.16 15.52 1.32
CA ASN A 40 -31.31 15.51 0.41
C ASN A 40 -31.39 14.32 -0.57
N LYS A 41 -30.54 13.28 -0.44
CA LYS A 41 -30.66 12.05 -1.26
C LYS A 41 -31.24 10.89 -0.45
N PRO A 42 -32.26 10.18 -0.96
CA PRO A 42 -32.74 8.95 -0.34
C PRO A 42 -31.67 7.85 -0.51
N ASN A 43 -31.21 7.30 0.62
CA ASN A 43 -30.49 6.03 0.76
C ASN A 43 -29.63 5.61 -0.44
N ILE A 44 -28.66 6.42 -0.84
CA ILE A 44 -27.47 5.83 -1.46
C ILE A 44 -26.65 5.31 -0.29
N ASP A 45 -26.88 4.04 0.01
CA ASP A 45 -26.10 3.33 1.00
C ASP A 45 -24.63 3.49 0.65
N ILE A 46 -23.84 4.01 1.59
CA ILE A 46 -22.44 4.31 1.39
C ILE A 46 -21.64 3.02 1.10
N LEU A 47 -22.21 1.85 1.44
CA LEU A 47 -21.75 0.51 1.08
C LEU A 47 -21.78 0.25 -0.44
N SER A 48 -22.67 0.90 -1.19
CA SER A 48 -22.77 0.76 -2.66
C SER A 48 -21.54 1.31 -3.41
N PHE A 49 -20.73 2.13 -2.73
CA PHE A 49 -19.46 2.64 -3.24
C PHE A 49 -18.24 1.83 -2.77
N GLY A 50 -18.43 0.75 -1.99
CA GLY A 50 -17.33 -0.01 -1.40
C GLY A 50 -16.47 0.79 -0.42
N LEU A 51 -16.96 1.95 0.05
CA LEU A 51 -16.17 2.91 0.83
C LEU A 51 -16.22 2.66 2.35
N PHE A 52 -17.17 1.86 2.83
CA PHE A 52 -17.34 1.58 4.27
C PHE A 52 -17.79 0.13 4.53
N GLU A 53 -17.21 -0.85 3.84
CA GLU A 53 -17.31 -2.23 4.30
C GLU A 53 -16.86 -2.26 5.77
N THR A 54 -17.79 -2.66 6.65
CA THR A 54 -17.52 -2.83 8.07
C THR A 54 -16.71 -4.11 8.21
N ALA A 55 -15.39 -3.97 8.36
CA ALA A 55 -14.45 -5.04 8.72
C ALA A 55 -14.35 -6.24 7.75
N SER A 56 -15.13 -6.31 6.67
CA SER A 56 -14.98 -7.36 5.67
C SER A 56 -13.68 -7.20 4.88
N PRO A 57 -12.88 -8.26 4.73
CA PRO A 57 -11.72 -8.25 3.85
C PRO A 57 -12.15 -7.92 2.42
N ASN A 58 -11.41 -7.04 1.74
CA ASN A 58 -11.69 -6.72 0.34
C ASN A 58 -11.26 -7.90 -0.56
N TYR A 59 -12.20 -8.82 -0.80
CA TYR A 59 -12.00 -10.03 -1.61
C TYR A 59 -11.85 -9.78 -3.12
N THR A 60 -12.16 -8.58 -3.58
CA THR A 60 -12.28 -8.26 -5.02
C THR A 60 -11.16 -7.37 -5.52
N THR A 61 -10.13 -7.10 -4.70
CA THR A 61 -8.99 -6.29 -5.11
C THR A 61 -8.16 -7.04 -6.13
N TYR A 62 -8.19 -6.58 -7.38
CA TYR A 62 -7.32 -7.05 -8.44
C TYR A 62 -6.01 -6.26 -8.43
N TYR A 63 -4.89 -6.99 -8.39
CA TYR A 63 -3.54 -6.40 -8.42
C TYR A 63 -2.91 -6.67 -9.79
N PRO A 64 -2.99 -5.72 -10.75
CA PRO A 64 -2.55 -5.95 -12.13
C PRO A 64 -1.03 -6.18 -12.27
N GLU A 65 -0.25 -5.74 -11.28
CA GLU A 65 1.21 -5.85 -11.27
C GLU A 65 1.72 -7.09 -10.50
N VAL A 66 0.83 -7.93 -9.95
CA VAL A 66 1.24 -9.15 -9.24
C VAL A 66 1.91 -10.12 -10.22
N THR A 67 3.12 -10.54 -9.86
CA THR A 67 3.87 -11.55 -10.60
C THR A 67 3.70 -12.93 -9.97
N ALA A 68 4.10 -13.99 -10.69
CA ALA A 68 4.09 -15.34 -10.12
C ALA A 68 5.00 -15.47 -8.87
N ASP A 69 6.09 -14.69 -8.82
CA ASP A 69 7.01 -14.64 -7.68
C ASP A 69 6.37 -13.99 -6.44
N ASP A 70 5.35 -13.13 -6.61
CA ASP A 70 4.60 -12.54 -5.49
C ASP A 70 3.58 -13.50 -4.87
N LEU A 71 3.28 -14.62 -5.54
CA LEU A 71 2.36 -15.66 -5.06
C LEU A 71 3.06 -16.76 -4.25
N ASP A 72 4.40 -16.78 -4.27
CA ASP A 72 5.22 -17.72 -3.50
C ASP A 72 5.82 -17.00 -2.28
N PRO A 73 5.28 -17.23 -1.06
CA PRO A 73 5.67 -16.47 0.11
C PRO A 73 7.09 -16.80 0.58
N LYS A 74 7.90 -15.77 0.83
CA LYS A 74 9.32 -15.90 1.22
C LYS A 74 9.50 -15.66 2.71
N GLU A 75 10.49 -16.32 3.32
CA GLU A 75 10.70 -16.26 4.77
C GLU A 75 10.94 -14.82 5.26
N GLU A 76 11.65 -14.01 4.49
CA GLU A 76 11.93 -12.60 4.76
C GLU A 76 10.70 -11.67 4.71
N GLU A 77 9.57 -12.14 4.15
CA GLU A 77 8.32 -11.38 4.06
C GLU A 77 7.50 -11.50 5.35
N PHE A 78 7.83 -12.47 6.21
CA PHE A 78 7.14 -12.71 7.47
C PHE A 78 7.80 -12.00 8.65
N ILE A 79 6.97 -11.61 9.62
CA ILE A 79 7.42 -11.26 10.97
C ILE A 79 7.04 -12.35 11.96
N TYR A 80 7.85 -12.48 13.02
CA TYR A 80 7.71 -13.54 14.02
C TYR A 80 7.47 -13.02 15.45
N PRO A 81 6.43 -12.21 15.70
CA PRO A 81 6.17 -11.71 17.03
C PRO A 81 5.68 -12.82 17.96
N ILE A 82 6.00 -12.67 19.24
CA ILE A 82 5.55 -13.59 20.28
C ILE A 82 4.42 -12.92 21.05
N PHE A 83 3.31 -13.63 21.23
CA PHE A 83 2.18 -13.17 22.04
C PHE A 83 1.80 -14.21 23.08
N ARG A 84 1.34 -13.75 24.26
CA ARG A 84 0.59 -14.60 25.19
C ARG A 84 -0.79 -14.87 24.60
N MET A 85 -1.13 -16.14 24.47
CA MET A 85 -2.41 -16.61 23.95
C MET A 85 -3.46 -16.63 25.06
N LEU A 86 -3.15 -17.32 26.16
CA LEU A 86 -3.97 -17.44 27.37
C LEU A 86 -3.09 -17.60 28.59
N SER A 87 -3.59 -17.13 29.72
CA SER A 87 -2.93 -17.20 31.03
C SER A 87 -3.78 -18.03 32.02
N GLU A 88 -3.12 -18.64 33.01
CA GLU A 88 -3.75 -19.38 34.11
C GLU A 88 -4.42 -18.40 35.10
N THR A 89 -5.55 -17.82 34.68
CA THR A 89 -6.25 -16.74 35.38
C THR A 89 -7.76 -16.79 35.12
N ILE A 90 -8.54 -15.96 35.84
CA ILE A 90 -10.01 -15.91 35.74
C ILE A 90 -10.47 -14.84 34.75
N VAL A 91 -10.75 -15.18 33.50
CA VAL A 91 -11.11 -14.19 32.45
C VAL A 91 -12.58 -13.81 32.51
N SER A 92 -12.92 -12.65 31.90
CA SER A 92 -14.28 -12.08 31.83
C SER A 92 -14.86 -11.61 33.17
N LYS A 93 -15.43 -10.38 33.18
CA LYS A 93 -16.11 -9.83 34.37
C LYS A 93 -17.60 -10.21 34.43
N GLY A 94 -18.25 -10.36 33.28
CA GLY A 94 -19.69 -10.67 33.21
C GLY A 94 -20.00 -12.15 33.42
N ALA A 95 -19.10 -13.03 33.00
CA ALA A 95 -19.18 -14.47 33.23
C ALA A 95 -17.77 -14.99 33.52
N PRO A 96 -17.31 -14.95 34.78
CA PRO A 96 -15.93 -15.30 35.11
C PRO A 96 -15.64 -16.77 34.80
N ILE A 97 -14.57 -16.99 34.03
CA ILE A 97 -14.12 -18.31 33.59
C ILE A 97 -12.69 -18.52 34.08
N ASP A 98 -12.49 -19.53 34.92
CA ASP A 98 -11.23 -19.82 35.60
C ASP A 98 -10.39 -20.83 34.81
N PHE A 99 -9.31 -20.34 34.20
CA PHE A 99 -8.31 -21.14 33.48
C PHE A 99 -7.14 -21.60 34.38
N SER A 100 -7.18 -21.34 35.70
CA SER A 100 -6.08 -21.63 36.62
C SER A 100 -6.00 -23.09 37.08
N LYS A 101 -6.96 -23.94 36.67
CA LYS A 101 -6.94 -25.37 37.02
C LYS A 101 -5.66 -26.01 36.46
N LYS A 102 -4.85 -26.54 37.39
CA LYS A 102 -3.48 -27.00 37.14
C LYS A 102 -3.41 -27.94 35.92
N ASN A 103 -2.47 -27.63 35.02
CA ASN A 103 -2.16 -28.38 33.81
C ASN A 103 -3.26 -28.41 32.72
N VAL A 104 -4.45 -27.85 32.94
CA VAL A 104 -5.50 -27.86 31.91
C VAL A 104 -5.05 -27.07 30.69
N LEU A 105 -4.60 -25.83 30.90
CA LEU A 105 -4.12 -24.96 29.83
C LEU A 105 -2.82 -25.48 29.20
N LYS A 106 -1.87 -25.95 30.02
CA LYS A 106 -0.59 -26.46 29.49
C LYS A 106 -0.76 -27.67 28.56
N LYS A 107 -1.73 -28.55 28.85
CA LYS A 107 -2.01 -29.73 28.01
C LYS A 107 -2.61 -29.37 26.66
N SER A 108 -3.29 -28.23 26.55
CA SER A 108 -3.97 -27.81 25.32
C SER A 108 -3.08 -27.02 24.36
N MET A 109 -1.89 -26.57 24.79
CA MET A 109 -1.07 -25.64 24.01
C MET A 109 -0.79 -26.12 22.58
N GLY A 110 -0.60 -27.43 22.37
CA GLY A 110 -0.35 -27.98 21.03
C GLY A 110 -1.51 -27.79 20.05
N MET A 111 -2.74 -27.58 20.53
CA MET A 111 -3.92 -27.33 19.69
C MET A 111 -3.92 -25.94 19.03
N LEU A 112 -3.03 -25.05 19.46
CA LEU A 112 -2.85 -23.72 18.87
C LEU A 112 -1.95 -23.73 17.63
N LEU A 113 -1.14 -24.79 17.42
CA LEU A 113 -0.26 -24.86 16.26
C LEU A 113 -1.08 -24.85 14.96
N GLY A 114 -0.70 -23.98 14.02
CA GLY A 114 -1.40 -23.81 12.75
C GLY A 114 -2.71 -23.04 12.82
N GLN A 115 -3.13 -22.55 14.00
CA GLN A 115 -4.33 -21.72 14.10
C GLN A 115 -4.16 -20.42 13.33
N THR A 116 -5.23 -20.01 12.65
CA THR A 116 -5.30 -18.77 11.87
C THR A 116 -5.17 -17.56 12.77
N ILE A 117 -4.38 -16.58 12.32
CA ILE A 117 -4.27 -15.26 12.94
C ILE A 117 -5.13 -14.27 12.16
N ASN A 118 -6.10 -13.66 12.82
CA ASN A 118 -6.97 -12.63 12.27
C ASN A 118 -6.65 -11.24 12.84
N ILE A 119 -7.08 -10.19 12.14
CA ILE A 119 -6.97 -8.80 12.62
C ILE A 119 -8.05 -8.41 13.63
N ASP A 120 -9.08 -9.24 13.78
CA ASP A 120 -10.19 -9.12 14.73
C ASP A 120 -10.95 -10.47 14.84
N HIS A 121 -12.11 -10.47 15.53
CA HIS A 121 -12.96 -11.66 15.69
C HIS A 121 -13.89 -11.94 14.49
N GLU A 122 -13.59 -11.41 13.30
CA GLU A 122 -14.27 -11.80 12.06
C GLU A 122 -13.63 -13.07 11.46
N PHE A 123 -14.47 -14.06 11.16
CA PHE A 123 -14.04 -15.39 10.69
C PHE A 123 -14.00 -15.51 9.16
N ALA A 124 -14.19 -14.39 8.46
CA ALA A 124 -14.14 -14.35 7.01
C ALA A 124 -12.73 -14.77 6.51
N VAL A 125 -12.66 -15.66 5.51
CA VAL A 125 -11.41 -16.34 5.11
C VAL A 125 -10.28 -15.37 4.72
N GLY A 126 -10.62 -14.20 4.15
CA GLY A 126 -9.65 -13.18 3.74
C GLY A 126 -9.13 -12.31 4.89
N ASN A 127 -9.61 -12.54 6.11
CA ASN A 127 -9.20 -11.82 7.32
C ASN A 127 -7.91 -12.40 7.92
N ALA A 128 -7.53 -13.59 7.46
CA ALA A 128 -6.34 -14.29 7.87
C ALA A 128 -5.08 -13.54 7.41
N ILE A 129 -4.20 -13.22 8.35
CA ILE A 129 -2.91 -12.55 8.10
C ILE A 129 -1.71 -13.45 8.38
N GLY A 130 -1.95 -14.68 8.84
CA GLY A 130 -0.89 -15.58 9.25
C GLY A 130 -1.38 -16.80 10.01
N ALA A 131 -0.42 -17.53 10.59
CA ALA A 131 -0.69 -18.71 11.39
C ALA A 131 0.26 -18.82 12.59
N VAL A 132 -0.16 -19.56 13.61
CA VAL A 132 0.71 -19.90 14.75
C VAL A 132 1.78 -20.91 14.32
N LYS A 133 3.05 -20.51 14.42
CA LYS A 133 4.22 -21.31 14.02
C LYS A 133 4.73 -22.21 15.14
N GLU A 134 4.80 -21.69 16.36
CA GLU A 134 5.33 -22.39 17.52
C GLU A 134 4.56 -22.00 18.78
N VAL A 135 4.50 -22.90 19.76
CA VAL A 135 3.90 -22.65 21.07
C VAL A 135 4.83 -23.10 22.18
N PHE A 136 4.88 -22.34 23.27
CA PHE A 136 5.69 -22.69 24.43
C PHE A 136 5.06 -22.20 25.73
N TRP A 137 5.39 -22.90 26.82
CA TRP A 137 4.87 -22.59 28.14
C TRP A 137 5.76 -21.59 28.87
N GLN A 138 5.18 -20.52 29.41
CA GLN A 138 5.86 -19.63 30.33
C GLN A 138 5.34 -19.85 31.76
N LYS A 139 6.26 -20.06 32.71
CA LYS A 139 5.92 -20.13 34.14
C LYS A 139 5.54 -18.73 34.64
N SER A 140 4.74 -18.68 35.71
CA SER A 140 4.45 -17.41 36.39
C SER A 140 5.75 -16.75 36.87
N TYR A 141 5.77 -15.43 36.80
CA TYR A 141 6.90 -14.61 37.21
C TYR A 141 6.41 -13.30 37.81
N LYS A 142 7.32 -12.60 38.49
CA LYS A 142 7.08 -11.26 39.03
C LYS A 142 7.69 -10.21 38.12
N ASP A 143 6.95 -9.13 37.91
CA ASP A 143 7.45 -7.90 37.31
C ASP A 143 7.14 -6.71 38.23
N GLY A 144 8.13 -6.33 39.03
CA GLY A 144 7.91 -5.49 40.21
C GLY A 144 6.96 -6.18 41.20
N ASP A 145 5.90 -5.48 41.59
CA ASP A 145 4.87 -5.99 42.51
C ASP A 145 3.77 -6.81 41.81
N ILE A 146 3.82 -6.90 40.48
CA ILE A 146 2.79 -7.59 39.68
C ILE A 146 3.20 -9.05 39.50
N VAL A 147 2.30 -9.95 39.86
CA VAL A 147 2.43 -11.38 39.54
C VAL A 147 1.77 -11.61 38.19
N VAL A 148 2.59 -11.93 37.18
CA VAL A 148 2.08 -12.36 35.87
C VAL A 148 1.81 -13.86 35.94
N PRO A 149 0.59 -14.34 35.64
CA PRO A 149 0.27 -15.75 35.67
C PRO A 149 1.09 -16.54 34.64
N ALA A 150 1.22 -17.85 34.89
CA ALA A 150 1.74 -18.76 33.87
C ALA A 150 0.79 -18.78 32.67
N GLY A 151 1.27 -19.19 31.50
CA GLY A 151 0.43 -19.20 30.31
C GLY A 151 1.10 -19.75 29.07
N ILE A 152 0.31 -19.84 28.01
CA ILE A 152 0.76 -20.26 26.68
C ILE A 152 1.23 -19.01 25.93
N ASN A 153 2.44 -19.08 25.39
CA ASN A 153 2.91 -18.16 24.38
C ASN A 153 2.88 -18.83 23.02
N ALA A 154 2.66 -18.04 21.98
CA ALA A 154 2.80 -18.47 20.60
C ALA A 154 3.72 -17.55 19.83
N VAL A 155 4.58 -18.14 19.01
CA VAL A 155 5.28 -17.45 17.92
C VAL A 155 4.30 -17.40 16.76
N MET A 156 3.89 -16.19 16.42
CA MET A 156 3.02 -15.92 15.28
C MET A 156 3.87 -15.79 14.02
N MET A 157 3.42 -16.31 12.89
CA MET A 157 4.01 -16.05 11.57
C MET A 157 3.01 -15.20 10.78
N ILE A 158 3.28 -13.90 10.70
CA ILE A 158 2.40 -12.91 10.06
C ILE A 158 3.08 -12.41 8.79
N ASP A 159 2.35 -12.42 7.67
CA ASP A 159 2.84 -11.87 6.41
C ASP A 159 2.89 -10.33 6.51
N GLY A 160 4.11 -9.80 6.64
CA GLY A 160 4.36 -8.38 6.75
C GLY A 160 4.34 -7.64 5.42
N LYS A 161 4.52 -8.35 4.30
CA LYS A 161 4.47 -7.79 2.95
C LYS A 161 3.04 -7.44 2.56
N SER A 162 2.09 -8.35 2.80
CA SER A 162 0.67 -8.07 2.56
C SER A 162 0.04 -7.22 3.67
N ASN A 163 0.60 -7.21 4.89
CA ASN A 163 0.07 -6.46 6.04
C ASN A 163 1.06 -5.47 6.69
N PRO A 164 1.63 -4.49 5.95
CA PRO A 164 2.71 -3.64 6.45
C PRO A 164 2.28 -2.74 7.62
N ARG A 165 1.02 -2.29 7.66
CA ARG A 165 0.50 -1.47 8.78
C ARG A 165 0.45 -2.28 10.08
N ILE A 166 -0.01 -3.53 10.01
CA ILE A 166 -0.10 -4.43 11.16
C ILE A 166 1.30 -4.77 11.65
N ALA A 167 2.20 -5.16 10.73
CA ALA A 167 3.58 -5.46 11.06
C ALA A 167 4.30 -4.29 11.74
N ARG A 168 4.15 -3.07 11.22
CA ARG A 168 4.68 -1.85 11.85
C ARG A 168 4.04 -1.58 13.21
N GLY A 169 2.73 -1.81 13.36
CA GLY A 169 2.00 -1.66 14.62
C GLY A 169 2.49 -2.58 15.73
N ILE A 170 2.87 -3.81 15.37
CA ILE A 170 3.45 -4.80 16.28
C ILE A 170 4.92 -4.46 16.59
N ASN A 171 5.69 -4.06 15.58
CA ASN A 171 7.15 -3.88 15.71
C ASN A 171 7.57 -2.51 16.23
N MET A 172 6.71 -1.49 16.17
CA MET A 172 7.03 -0.18 16.75
C MET A 172 7.22 -0.28 18.27
N ASN A 173 7.94 0.69 18.83
CA ASN A 173 8.20 0.78 20.26
C ASN A 173 7.77 2.17 20.79
N PRO A 174 6.79 2.25 21.71
CA PRO A 174 5.97 1.14 22.22
C PRO A 174 5.02 0.58 21.12
N PRO A 175 4.67 -0.72 21.17
CA PRO A 175 3.79 -1.33 20.17
C PRO A 175 2.38 -0.75 20.27
N SER A 176 1.77 -0.40 19.14
CA SER A 176 0.36 0.01 19.08
C SER A 176 -0.59 -1.18 19.01
N ILE A 177 -0.11 -2.33 18.56
CA ILE A 177 -0.83 -3.62 18.56
C ILE A 177 -0.10 -4.54 19.53
N HIS A 178 -0.73 -4.77 20.69
CA HIS A 178 -0.06 -5.41 21.81
C HIS A 178 -0.93 -6.40 22.58
N SER A 179 -2.20 -6.59 22.21
CA SER A 179 -3.10 -7.55 22.86
C SER A 179 -3.56 -8.60 21.85
N ASN A 180 -3.84 -9.80 22.37
CA ASN A 180 -4.35 -10.91 21.58
C ASN A 180 -5.55 -11.53 22.29
N SER A 181 -6.44 -12.14 21.51
CA SER A 181 -7.57 -12.92 21.99
C SER A 181 -7.55 -14.27 21.29
N VAL A 182 -8.17 -15.27 21.92
CA VAL A 182 -8.37 -16.58 21.28
C VAL A 182 -9.81 -17.01 21.49
N THR A 183 -10.43 -17.51 20.42
CA THR A 183 -11.72 -18.19 20.54
C THR A 183 -11.48 -19.63 20.98
N VAL A 184 -11.88 -19.95 22.22
CA VAL A 184 -11.62 -21.24 22.87
C VAL A 184 -12.91 -21.95 23.26
N ARG A 185 -12.97 -23.26 23.00
CA ARG A 185 -14.03 -24.14 23.51
C ARG A 185 -13.47 -25.01 24.63
N PHE A 186 -14.29 -25.22 25.66
CA PHE A 186 -13.88 -25.92 26.86
C PHE A 186 -15.05 -26.59 27.58
N LYS A 187 -14.73 -27.62 28.38
CA LYS A 187 -15.62 -28.16 29.41
C LYS A 187 -15.35 -27.45 30.72
N TRP A 188 -16.37 -27.36 31.56
CA TRP A 188 -16.27 -26.68 32.85
C TRP A 188 -17.11 -27.38 33.92
N GLU A 189 -16.79 -27.09 35.18
CA GLU A 189 -17.56 -27.47 36.37
C GLU A 189 -17.88 -26.19 37.18
N PRO A 190 -19.02 -26.14 37.89
CA PRO A 190 -19.34 -25.00 38.73
C PRO A 190 -18.35 -24.91 39.89
N SER A 191 -17.95 -23.69 40.27
CA SER A 191 -17.10 -23.46 41.45
C SER A 191 -17.82 -23.69 42.78
N HIS A 192 -19.15 -23.62 42.78
CA HIS A 192 -20.01 -23.72 43.95
C HIS A 192 -21.20 -24.61 43.62
N GLU A 193 -21.64 -25.41 44.59
CA GLU A 193 -22.82 -26.25 44.48
C GLU A 193 -24.04 -25.52 45.08
N PHE A 194 -25.17 -25.62 44.40
CA PHE A 194 -26.47 -25.08 44.82
C PHE A 194 -27.53 -26.16 44.66
N GLU A 195 -28.62 -26.11 45.43
CA GLU A 195 -29.72 -27.07 45.32
C GLU A 195 -30.43 -26.96 43.96
N ASP A 196 -30.62 -25.73 43.46
CA ASP A 196 -31.10 -25.46 42.10
C ASP A 196 -29.92 -25.02 41.21
N GLN A 197 -29.71 -25.73 40.11
CA GLN A 197 -28.68 -25.40 39.14
C GLN A 197 -28.88 -24.01 38.51
N ASN A 198 -30.13 -23.52 38.42
CA ASN A 198 -30.39 -22.16 37.95
C ASN A 198 -29.80 -21.10 38.89
N GLU A 199 -29.77 -21.37 40.19
CA GLU A 199 -29.18 -20.46 41.17
C GLU A 199 -27.70 -20.21 40.89
N PHE A 200 -26.95 -21.24 40.48
CA PHE A 200 -25.57 -21.07 40.04
C PHE A 200 -25.47 -20.04 38.93
N TYR A 201 -26.26 -20.19 37.85
CA TYR A 201 -26.19 -19.31 36.68
C TYR A 201 -26.55 -17.86 37.01
N TRP A 202 -27.52 -17.63 37.90
CA TRP A 202 -27.87 -16.28 38.37
C TRP A 202 -26.78 -15.64 39.23
N LYS A 203 -26.00 -16.46 39.95
CA LYS A 203 -24.95 -15.99 40.86
C LYS A 203 -23.54 -15.93 40.24
N VAL A 204 -23.32 -16.46 39.03
CA VAL A 204 -22.03 -16.32 38.33
C VAL A 204 -21.63 -14.84 38.26
N GLY A 205 -20.39 -14.52 38.66
CA GLY A 205 -19.89 -13.14 38.74
C GLY A 205 -20.10 -12.46 40.10
N THR A 206 -20.81 -13.10 41.03
CA THR A 206 -20.99 -12.63 42.41
C THR A 206 -20.06 -13.38 43.38
N TYR A 207 -20.08 -13.00 44.66
CA TYR A 207 -19.27 -13.61 45.71
C TYR A 207 -20.16 -14.36 46.70
N ASP A 208 -19.66 -15.46 47.24
CA ASP A 208 -20.29 -16.16 48.36
C ASP A 208 -20.06 -15.42 49.69
N GLU A 209 -20.60 -15.97 50.79
CA GLU A 209 -20.46 -15.40 52.14
C GLU A 209 -19.01 -15.35 52.64
N ASP A 210 -18.12 -16.18 52.08
CA ASP A 210 -16.68 -16.21 52.37
C ASP A 210 -15.88 -15.23 51.49
N GLY A 211 -16.54 -14.50 50.58
CA GLY A 211 -15.89 -13.62 49.62
C GLY A 211 -15.20 -14.36 48.46
N LYS A 212 -15.57 -15.61 48.17
CA LYS A 212 -15.08 -16.38 47.02
C LYS A 212 -15.94 -16.11 45.79
N LEU A 213 -15.28 -15.82 44.67
CA LEU A 213 -15.95 -15.54 43.39
C LEU A 213 -16.63 -16.79 42.82
N ILE A 214 -17.93 -16.70 42.57
CA ILE A 214 -18.74 -17.70 41.88
C ILE A 214 -18.48 -17.60 40.37
N ARG A 215 -17.92 -18.68 39.82
CA ARG A 215 -17.33 -18.75 38.47
C ARG A 215 -17.38 -20.14 37.86
N LEU A 216 -17.13 -20.22 36.56
CA LEU A 216 -16.98 -21.48 35.83
C LEU A 216 -15.52 -21.94 35.93
N ILE A 217 -15.26 -23.16 36.38
CA ILE A 217 -13.90 -23.72 36.45
C ILE A 217 -13.65 -24.58 35.22
N VAL A 218 -12.67 -24.20 34.41
CA VAL A 218 -12.33 -24.94 33.20
C VAL A 218 -11.68 -26.27 33.55
N THR A 219 -12.23 -27.37 33.03
CA THR A 219 -11.77 -28.74 33.30
C THR A 219 -10.99 -29.33 32.14
N GLU A 220 -11.30 -28.92 30.91
CA GLU A 220 -10.68 -29.40 29.68
C GLU A 220 -10.84 -28.38 28.57
N ILE A 221 -9.79 -28.12 27.79
CA ILE A 221 -9.88 -27.35 26.55
C ILE A 221 -10.12 -28.34 25.41
N THR A 222 -11.16 -28.10 24.61
CA THR A 222 -11.56 -29.01 23.52
C THR A 222 -11.12 -28.52 22.15
N SER A 223 -11.07 -27.20 21.92
CA SER A 223 -10.52 -26.63 20.68
C SER A 223 -10.23 -25.14 20.78
N TYR A 224 -9.38 -24.67 19.87
CA TYR A 224 -9.23 -23.25 19.51
C TYR A 224 -9.75 -23.07 18.07
N HIS A 225 -10.44 -21.97 17.79
CA HIS A 225 -11.02 -21.68 16.47
C HIS A 225 -10.19 -20.65 15.69
N GLU A 226 -9.69 -19.63 16.38
CA GLU A 226 -8.82 -18.59 15.83
C GLU A 226 -8.04 -17.92 16.95
N THR A 227 -7.01 -17.19 16.57
CA THR A 227 -6.38 -16.15 17.39
C THR A 227 -6.47 -14.82 16.66
N SER A 228 -6.72 -13.74 17.41
CA SER A 228 -6.98 -12.43 16.83
C SER A 228 -6.23 -11.33 17.56
N LEU A 229 -5.70 -10.41 16.76
CA LEU A 229 -5.15 -9.17 17.26
C LEU A 229 -6.32 -8.29 17.72
N VAL A 230 -6.28 -7.81 18.96
CA VAL A 230 -7.36 -6.99 19.52
C VAL A 230 -6.78 -5.77 20.22
N SER A 231 -7.60 -4.73 20.39
CA SER A 231 -7.23 -3.60 21.26
C SER A 231 -7.04 -4.09 22.70
N HIS A 232 -8.06 -4.79 23.23
CA HIS A 232 -8.06 -5.42 24.55
C HIS A 232 -8.82 -6.75 24.51
N GLY A 233 -8.18 -7.83 24.99
CA GLY A 233 -8.77 -9.16 25.08
C GLY A 233 -9.43 -9.42 26.44
N ALA A 234 -10.18 -10.52 26.53
CA ALA A 234 -10.78 -10.98 27.78
C ALA A 234 -9.74 -11.41 28.83
N ASP A 235 -8.60 -11.93 28.38
CA ASP A 235 -7.40 -12.12 29.20
C ASP A 235 -6.52 -10.87 29.10
N ALA A 236 -6.41 -10.11 30.19
CA ALA A 236 -5.63 -8.88 30.20
C ALA A 236 -4.11 -9.12 30.11
N PHE A 237 -3.64 -10.34 30.43
CA PHE A 237 -2.24 -10.75 30.33
C PHE A 237 -1.91 -11.35 28.95
N ALA A 238 -2.91 -11.56 28.08
CA ALA A 238 -2.74 -11.96 26.68
C ALA A 238 -2.19 -10.82 25.83
N GLN A 239 -0.89 -10.57 25.97
CA GLN A 239 -0.18 -9.46 25.35
C GLN A 239 1.07 -9.91 24.61
N LYS A 240 1.58 -9.03 23.75
CA LYS A 240 2.88 -9.18 23.09
C LYS A 240 3.97 -9.41 24.15
N ILE A 241 4.89 -10.32 23.85
CA ILE A 241 6.10 -10.59 24.61
C ILE A 241 7.23 -9.72 24.04
N GLY A 242 7.88 -8.95 24.91
CA GLY A 242 9.05 -8.13 24.59
C GLY A 242 10.34 -8.95 24.48
N GLU A 243 11.41 -8.29 24.08
CA GLU A 243 12.75 -8.91 23.96
C GLU A 243 13.30 -9.42 25.30
N ASP A 244 12.82 -8.87 26.42
CA ASP A 244 13.13 -9.31 27.78
C ASP A 244 12.38 -10.59 28.19
N GLY A 245 11.55 -11.14 27.30
CA GLY A 245 10.74 -12.32 27.54
C GLY A 245 9.50 -12.07 28.40
N LYS A 246 9.16 -10.82 28.71
CA LYS A 246 7.99 -10.45 29.52
C LYS A 246 6.89 -9.85 28.66
N ILE A 247 5.66 -9.81 29.18
CA ILE A 247 4.57 -9.09 28.51
C ILE A 247 4.87 -7.59 28.50
N VAL A 248 4.48 -6.88 27.43
CA VAL A 248 4.84 -5.46 27.25
C VAL A 248 4.11 -4.48 28.16
N ASN A 249 2.95 -4.84 28.73
CA ASN A 249 2.18 -3.92 29.59
C ASN A 249 1.52 -4.62 30.80
N PRO A 250 2.34 -5.16 31.73
CA PRO A 250 1.84 -5.88 32.92
C PRO A 250 1.07 -4.96 33.88
N LYS A 251 1.45 -3.67 33.95
CA LYS A 251 0.75 -2.66 34.77
C LYS A 251 -0.67 -2.39 34.31
N TYR A 252 -0.92 -2.37 32.99
CA TYR A 252 -2.28 -2.28 32.47
C TYR A 252 -3.05 -3.56 32.77
N ALA A 253 -2.44 -4.71 32.52
CA ALA A 253 -3.06 -6.01 32.76
C ALA A 253 -3.55 -6.15 34.21
N SER A 254 -2.72 -5.80 35.18
CA SER A 254 -3.07 -5.87 36.60
C SER A 254 -4.17 -4.89 37.02
N LYS A 255 -4.27 -3.71 36.37
CA LYS A 255 -5.27 -2.69 36.70
C LYS A 255 -6.65 -3.02 36.14
N VAL A 256 -6.72 -3.45 34.88
CA VAL A 256 -8.00 -3.76 34.22
C VAL A 256 -8.65 -5.00 34.83
N TYR A 257 -7.81 -5.92 35.30
CA TYR A 257 -8.20 -7.25 35.77
C TYR A 257 -8.27 -7.38 37.30
N SER A 258 -8.34 -6.28 38.03
CA SER A 258 -8.64 -6.35 39.46
C SER A 258 -10.13 -6.69 39.65
N PHE A 259 -10.43 -7.95 39.98
CA PHE A 259 -11.72 -8.35 40.56
C PHE A 259 -11.94 -7.76 41.96
N ALA A 260 -10.86 -7.29 42.59
CA ALA A 260 -10.83 -6.71 43.93
C ALA A 260 -11.34 -5.25 43.99
N VAL A 261 -12.04 -4.74 42.98
CA VAL A 261 -12.67 -3.42 43.04
C VAL A 261 -14.17 -3.60 43.20
N ASP A 262 -14.64 -3.49 44.44
CA ASP A 262 -16.03 -3.38 44.90
C ASP A 262 -16.73 -2.12 44.39
N LYS A 263 -16.62 -1.81 43.10
CA LYS A 263 -17.42 -0.75 42.52
C LYS A 263 -18.33 -1.35 41.49
N PRO A 264 -19.66 -1.30 41.72
CA PRO A 264 -20.61 -1.76 40.73
C PRO A 264 -20.27 -1.07 39.42
N ILE A 265 -19.99 -1.86 38.38
CA ILE A 265 -20.05 -1.36 37.02
C ILE A 265 -21.53 -1.03 36.84
N THR A 266 -21.89 0.23 37.02
CA THR A 266 -23.17 0.74 36.54
C THR A 266 -23.13 0.62 35.02
N GLY A 267 -23.62 -0.51 34.51
CA GLY A 267 -23.89 -0.68 33.09
C GLY A 267 -24.83 0.44 32.66
N ILE A 268 -24.35 1.32 31.77
CA ILE A 268 -25.23 2.28 31.12
C ILE A 268 -25.41 1.77 29.70
N PHE A 269 -26.63 1.33 29.40
CA PHE A 269 -27.13 1.19 28.04
C PHE A 269 -27.39 2.60 27.51
N GLN A 270 -26.79 2.96 26.38
CA GLN A 270 -27.11 4.21 25.70
C GLN A 270 -28.19 3.93 24.65
N LEU A 271 -29.43 4.34 24.96
CA LEU A 271 -30.51 4.52 24.00
C LEU A 271 -30.37 5.91 23.38
N ASP A 272 -30.34 6.00 22.06
CA ASP A 272 -30.38 7.26 21.31
C ASP A 272 -31.83 7.75 21.20
N TYR A 273 -32.11 8.98 21.62
CA TYR A 273 -33.44 9.59 21.67
C TYR A 273 -33.75 10.48 20.46
N LYS A 274 -33.24 10.15 19.27
CA LYS A 274 -33.66 10.85 18.05
C LYS A 274 -35.04 10.43 17.51
N SER A 275 -35.73 9.48 18.13
CA SER A 275 -37.18 9.34 17.99
C SER A 275 -37.88 9.81 19.27
N GLN A 276 -38.58 10.95 19.17
CA GLN A 276 -39.65 11.26 20.11
C GLN A 276 -40.74 10.20 19.94
N ASN A 277 -40.74 9.18 20.82
CA ASN A 277 -41.90 8.55 21.45
C ASN A 277 -41.53 7.16 21.97
N LEU A 278 -41.07 7.08 23.22
CA LEU A 278 -41.23 5.88 24.03
C LEU A 278 -41.66 6.30 25.44
N ASN A 279 -42.98 6.28 25.66
CA ASN A 279 -43.55 6.26 27.00
C ASN A 279 -43.15 4.93 27.66
N PHE A 280 -42.21 4.98 28.61
CA PHE A 280 -42.03 3.88 29.57
C PHE A 280 -42.69 4.28 30.89
N MET A 281 -43.98 3.98 30.99
CA MET A 281 -44.62 3.60 32.24
C MET A 281 -45.11 2.18 32.03
N ALA A 282 -44.32 1.21 32.48
CA ALA A 282 -44.80 -0.13 32.75
C ALA A 282 -44.04 -0.63 33.98
N ASP A 283 -44.72 -0.55 35.12
CA ASP A 283 -44.33 -1.21 36.36
C ASP A 283 -43.97 -2.67 36.08
N SER A 284 -42.78 -3.08 36.50
CA SER A 284 -42.27 -4.45 36.34
C SER A 284 -42.65 -5.33 37.54
N ILE A 285 -43.88 -5.19 38.06
CA ILE A 285 -44.51 -6.24 38.86
C ILE A 285 -45.59 -6.85 37.95
N PRO A 286 -45.45 -8.12 37.53
CA PRO A 286 -46.60 -8.83 36.99
C PRO A 286 -47.59 -9.01 38.14
N ASP A 287 -48.69 -8.26 38.12
CA ASP A 287 -49.89 -8.72 38.81
C ASP A 287 -50.20 -10.11 38.27
N SER A 288 -50.34 -11.05 39.20
CA SER A 288 -50.78 -12.41 38.91
C SER A 288 -52.05 -12.38 38.05
N ILE A 289 -51.97 -12.85 36.81
CA ILE A 289 -53.17 -13.20 36.03
C ILE A 289 -53.07 -14.65 35.62
N ASN A 290 -53.52 -15.47 36.55
CA ASN A 290 -54.32 -16.64 36.23
C ASN A 290 -55.42 -16.22 35.24
N ASN A 291 -55.41 -16.75 34.02
CA ASN A 291 -56.60 -17.32 33.35
C ASN A 291 -56.33 -17.67 31.88
N ASN A 292 -56.66 -18.92 31.55
CA ASN A 292 -57.03 -19.42 30.23
C ASN A 292 -57.74 -18.35 29.37
N HIS A 293 -57.19 -17.98 28.22
CA HIS A 293 -58.01 -17.77 27.01
C HIS A 293 -57.18 -17.82 25.72
N ASN A 294 -57.43 -18.87 24.96
CA ASN A 294 -56.98 -19.10 23.59
C ASN A 294 -57.69 -18.12 22.62
N LYS A 295 -56.95 -17.24 21.93
CA LYS A 295 -57.42 -16.54 20.72
C LYS A 295 -56.29 -16.39 19.68
N ASN A 296 -56.49 -17.04 18.54
CA ASN A 296 -55.68 -16.98 17.32
C ASN A 296 -55.65 -15.55 16.74
N ASN A 297 -54.47 -14.92 16.71
CA ASN A 297 -54.23 -13.61 16.06
C ASN A 297 -53.36 -13.70 14.79
N ASN A 298 -53.25 -14.87 14.14
CA ASN A 298 -52.24 -15.11 13.09
C ASN A 298 -52.63 -14.69 11.65
N LEU A 299 -53.76 -14.02 11.40
CA LEU A 299 -54.21 -13.71 10.03
C LEU A 299 -53.91 -12.27 9.56
N GLU A 300 -54.00 -11.24 10.41
CA GLU A 300 -53.82 -9.83 9.99
C GLU A 300 -52.38 -9.45 9.62
N ASN A 301 -51.37 -10.20 10.07
CA ASN A 301 -49.97 -9.90 9.75
C ASN A 301 -49.49 -10.46 8.40
N MET A 302 -50.18 -11.45 7.82
CA MET A 302 -49.77 -12.05 6.55
C MET A 302 -50.16 -11.20 5.33
N ASP A 303 -51.31 -10.53 5.37
CA ASP A 303 -51.77 -9.70 4.26
C ASP A 303 -50.87 -8.47 4.06
N LYS A 304 -50.39 -7.85 5.14
CA LYS A 304 -49.41 -6.76 5.08
C LYS A 304 -48.08 -7.19 4.48
N ILE A 305 -47.60 -8.38 4.83
CA ILE A 305 -46.36 -8.93 4.27
C ILE A 305 -46.53 -9.19 2.77
N LEU A 306 -47.68 -9.69 2.34
CA LEU A 306 -47.96 -9.92 0.92
C LEU A 306 -48.06 -8.61 0.13
N ASP A 307 -48.67 -7.56 0.69
CA ASP A 307 -48.75 -6.24 0.06
C ASP A 307 -47.36 -5.60 -0.09
N GLU A 308 -46.51 -5.74 0.92
CA GLU A 308 -45.15 -5.21 0.89
C GLU A 308 -44.26 -5.96 -0.11
N LEU A 309 -44.40 -7.29 -0.21
CA LEU A 309 -43.74 -8.08 -1.23
C LEU A 309 -44.24 -7.75 -2.64
N ASN A 310 -45.56 -7.59 -2.83
CA ASN A 310 -46.12 -7.16 -4.11
C ASN A 310 -45.53 -5.82 -4.55
N SER A 311 -45.42 -4.85 -3.65
CA SER A 311 -44.80 -3.55 -3.91
C SER A 311 -43.32 -3.68 -4.29
N GLN A 312 -42.53 -4.45 -3.53
CA GLN A 312 -41.09 -4.63 -3.83
C GLN A 312 -40.82 -5.26 -5.20
N PHE A 313 -41.69 -6.18 -5.64
CA PHE A 313 -41.55 -6.83 -6.94
C PHE A 313 -42.32 -6.11 -8.07
N GLY A 314 -42.91 -4.93 -7.82
CA GLY A 314 -43.61 -4.12 -8.82
C GLY A 314 -44.96 -4.72 -9.28
N PHE A 315 -45.55 -5.58 -8.46
CA PHE A 315 -46.87 -6.16 -8.67
C PHE A 315 -47.93 -5.23 -8.07
N GLU A 316 -48.38 -4.23 -8.83
CA GLU A 316 -49.46 -3.33 -8.42
C GLU A 316 -50.83 -3.79 -8.92
N GLY A 317 -51.88 -3.56 -8.11
CA GLY A 317 -53.28 -3.83 -8.46
C GLY A 317 -53.62 -5.32 -8.56
N ASP A 318 -54.30 -5.73 -9.64
CA ASP A 318 -54.79 -7.10 -9.83
C ASP A 318 -53.68 -8.13 -10.09
N LYS A 319 -52.43 -7.69 -10.30
CA LYS A 319 -51.27 -8.56 -10.39
C LYS A 319 -50.84 -8.94 -8.98
N LYS A 320 -51.25 -10.12 -8.51
CA LYS A 320 -50.76 -10.68 -7.25
C LYS A 320 -49.41 -11.38 -7.47
N LEU A 321 -48.65 -11.55 -6.39
CA LEU A 321 -47.46 -12.42 -6.32
C LEU A 321 -47.84 -13.88 -6.61
N THR A 322 -47.93 -14.21 -7.88
CA THR A 322 -48.07 -15.57 -8.39
C THR A 322 -46.74 -16.02 -9.00
N LYS A 323 -46.55 -17.34 -9.10
CA LYS A 323 -45.34 -17.91 -9.70
C LYS A 323 -45.18 -17.44 -11.15
N GLU A 324 -46.29 -17.34 -11.87
CA GLU A 324 -46.33 -16.95 -13.29
C GLU A 324 -45.94 -15.47 -13.49
N ASN A 325 -46.43 -14.58 -12.62
CA ASN A 325 -46.11 -13.15 -12.67
C ASN A 325 -44.66 -12.87 -12.26
N LEU A 326 -44.14 -13.62 -11.27
CA LEU A 326 -42.75 -13.54 -10.85
C LEU A 326 -41.80 -14.01 -11.95
N VAL A 327 -42.07 -15.17 -12.56
CA VAL A 327 -41.22 -15.74 -13.62
C VAL A 327 -41.20 -14.84 -14.86
N SER A 328 -42.34 -14.26 -15.25
CA SER A 328 -42.40 -13.34 -16.40
C SER A 328 -41.65 -12.03 -16.17
N SER A 329 -41.73 -11.46 -14.96
CA SER A 329 -41.00 -10.24 -14.60
C SER A 329 -39.50 -10.48 -14.52
N LEU A 330 -39.07 -11.59 -13.89
CA LEU A 330 -37.68 -12.01 -13.86
C LEU A 330 -37.12 -12.24 -15.27
N LYS A 331 -37.90 -12.87 -16.16
CA LYS A 331 -37.49 -13.08 -17.55
C LYS A 331 -37.32 -11.77 -18.31
N THR A 332 -38.24 -10.83 -18.15
CA THR A 332 -38.15 -9.50 -18.77
C THR A 332 -36.91 -8.74 -18.31
N ASN A 333 -36.62 -8.79 -17.00
CA ASN A 333 -35.41 -8.17 -16.44
C ASN A 333 -34.14 -8.86 -16.95
N PHE A 334 -34.14 -10.20 -17.02
CA PHE A 334 -33.03 -10.96 -17.59
C PHE A 334 -32.78 -10.59 -19.05
N ASP A 335 -33.82 -10.55 -19.89
CA ASP A 335 -33.71 -10.18 -21.31
C ASP A 335 -33.21 -8.72 -21.46
N THR A 336 -33.62 -7.82 -20.56
CA THR A 336 -33.15 -6.43 -20.53
C THR A 336 -31.66 -6.34 -20.19
N VAL A 337 -31.23 -7.04 -19.12
CA VAL A 337 -29.83 -7.08 -18.69
C VAL A 337 -28.95 -7.74 -19.76
N GLN A 338 -29.46 -8.79 -20.40
CA GLN A 338 -28.76 -9.46 -21.50
C GLN A 338 -28.58 -8.51 -22.70
N GLY A 339 -29.61 -7.76 -23.09
CA GLY A 339 -29.50 -6.77 -24.16
C GLY A 339 -28.53 -5.62 -23.84
N GLN A 340 -28.46 -5.20 -22.56
CA GLN A 340 -27.45 -4.23 -22.12
C GLN A 340 -26.03 -4.80 -22.21
N LYS A 341 -25.84 -6.06 -21.80
CA LYS A 341 -24.57 -6.76 -21.90
C LYS A 341 -24.09 -6.85 -23.35
N ASP A 342 -24.95 -7.27 -24.27
CA ASP A 342 -24.60 -7.42 -25.69
C ASP A 342 -24.22 -6.06 -26.32
N LYS A 343 -24.90 -4.98 -25.92
CA LYS A 343 -24.56 -3.60 -26.35
C LYS A 343 -23.19 -3.16 -25.83
N LEU A 344 -22.89 -3.42 -24.55
CA LEU A 344 -21.60 -3.10 -23.96
C LEU A 344 -20.47 -3.92 -24.56
N GLU A 345 -20.68 -5.20 -24.86
CA GLU A 345 -19.69 -6.05 -25.54
C GLU A 345 -19.35 -5.49 -26.93
N THR A 346 -20.36 -5.02 -27.67
CA THR A 346 -20.16 -4.37 -28.97
C THR A 346 -19.36 -3.07 -28.86
N GLU A 347 -19.68 -2.22 -27.88
CA GLU A 347 -18.97 -0.95 -27.65
C GLU A 347 -17.51 -1.17 -27.24
N VAL A 348 -17.24 -2.16 -26.39
CA VAL A 348 -15.88 -2.56 -26.01
C VAL A 348 -15.08 -3.05 -27.21
N GLN A 349 -15.70 -3.78 -28.13
CA GLN A 349 -15.01 -4.24 -29.34
C GLN A 349 -14.66 -3.06 -30.26
N THR A 350 -15.58 -2.13 -30.48
CA THR A 350 -15.31 -0.91 -31.26
C THR A 350 -14.15 -0.10 -30.68
N LEU A 351 -14.15 0.12 -29.36
CA LEU A 351 -13.08 0.87 -28.69
C LEU A 351 -11.72 0.17 -28.78
N LYS A 352 -11.68 -1.17 -28.81
CA LYS A 352 -10.43 -1.93 -29.02
C LYS A 352 -9.90 -1.73 -30.43
N ASP A 353 -10.77 -1.74 -31.43
CA ASP A 353 -10.39 -1.55 -32.84
C ASP A 353 -9.88 -0.11 -33.06
N GLU A 354 -10.59 0.90 -32.54
CA GLU A 354 -10.15 2.31 -32.58
C GLU A 354 -8.79 2.52 -31.88
N LYS A 355 -8.57 1.86 -30.75
CA LYS A 355 -7.28 1.91 -30.05
C LYS A 355 -6.15 1.30 -30.89
N ALA A 356 -6.40 0.21 -31.60
CA ALA A 356 -5.41 -0.40 -32.48
C ALA A 356 -5.06 0.54 -33.66
N ASP A 357 -6.06 1.20 -34.24
CA ASP A 357 -5.85 2.17 -35.32
C ASP A 357 -5.05 3.39 -34.85
N LEU A 358 -5.38 3.94 -33.68
CA LEU A 358 -4.63 5.04 -33.08
C LEU A 358 -3.18 4.66 -32.78
N GLN A 359 -2.93 3.43 -32.30
CA GLN A 359 -1.58 2.95 -32.05
C GLN A 359 -0.76 2.87 -33.34
N ASN A 360 -1.35 2.34 -34.43
CA ASN A 360 -0.68 2.29 -35.73
C ASN A 360 -0.33 3.70 -36.25
N SER A 361 -1.23 4.67 -36.09
CA SER A 361 -0.99 6.06 -36.49
C SER A 361 0.11 6.74 -35.65
N LEU A 362 0.19 6.41 -34.35
CA LEU A 362 1.25 6.88 -33.46
C LEU A 362 2.61 6.33 -33.90
N ASP A 363 2.71 5.02 -34.14
CA ASP A 363 3.93 4.36 -34.58
C ASP A 363 4.45 4.94 -35.90
N ASP A 364 3.56 5.27 -36.84
CA ASP A 364 3.94 5.90 -38.11
C ASP A 364 4.40 7.35 -37.93
N SER A 365 3.75 8.11 -37.04
CA SER A 365 4.17 9.47 -36.69
C SER A 365 5.55 9.49 -36.04
N GLU A 366 5.83 8.54 -35.15
CA GLU A 366 7.15 8.40 -34.50
C GLU A 366 8.26 8.09 -35.50
N LYS A 367 8.00 7.21 -36.48
CA LYS A 367 8.95 6.94 -37.58
C LYS A 367 9.24 8.18 -38.42
N GLU A 368 8.24 9.03 -38.65
CA GLU A 368 8.42 10.27 -39.42
C GLU A 368 9.23 11.31 -38.64
N VAL A 369 8.96 11.45 -37.34
CA VAL A 369 9.75 12.30 -36.43
C VAL A 369 11.22 11.88 -36.42
N GLU A 370 11.50 10.58 -36.38
CA GLU A 370 12.87 10.06 -36.39
C GLU A 370 13.60 10.36 -37.71
N LYS A 371 12.90 10.25 -38.85
CA LYS A 371 13.44 10.68 -40.17
C LYS A 371 13.77 12.17 -40.18
N LEU A 372 12.88 13.01 -39.65
CA LEU A 372 13.08 14.47 -39.60
C LEU A 372 14.26 14.86 -38.72
N LYS A 373 14.46 14.20 -37.56
CA LYS A 373 15.67 14.37 -36.75
C LYS A 373 16.93 14.02 -37.54
N GLY A 374 16.89 12.93 -38.31
CA GLY A 374 18.00 12.54 -39.19
C GLY A 374 18.37 13.60 -40.22
N TYR A 375 17.39 14.27 -40.84
CA TYR A 375 17.65 15.37 -41.77
C TYR A 375 18.22 16.61 -41.06
N LYS A 376 17.74 16.94 -39.86
CA LYS A 376 18.27 18.04 -39.05
C LYS A 376 19.74 17.82 -38.69
N ASP A 377 20.09 16.62 -38.22
CA ASP A 377 21.47 16.25 -37.89
C ASP A 377 22.42 16.35 -39.09
N GLN A 378 21.92 16.10 -40.31
CA GLN A 378 22.68 16.27 -41.55
C GLN A 378 22.86 17.75 -41.89
N SER A 379 21.80 18.56 -41.75
CA SER A 379 21.86 20.01 -41.95
C SER A 379 22.89 20.65 -41.02
N ASP A 380 22.84 20.33 -39.72
CA ASP A 380 23.75 20.91 -38.72
C ASP A 380 25.23 20.58 -39.02
N LYS A 381 25.51 19.40 -39.58
CA LYS A 381 26.86 19.02 -40.02
C LYS A 381 27.33 19.81 -41.24
N ILE A 382 26.43 20.07 -42.19
CA ILE A 382 26.73 20.87 -43.38
C ILE A 382 26.99 22.33 -42.98
N ASP A 383 26.19 22.87 -42.06
CA ASP A 383 26.37 24.23 -41.55
C ASP A 383 27.71 24.38 -40.83
N LYS A 384 28.08 23.41 -39.99
CA LYS A 384 29.38 23.38 -39.32
C LYS A 384 30.53 23.30 -40.32
N LEU A 385 30.48 22.39 -41.29
CA LEU A 385 31.51 22.26 -42.32
C LEU A 385 31.65 23.56 -43.13
N THR A 386 30.53 24.19 -43.47
CA THR A 386 30.52 25.47 -44.20
C THR A 386 31.19 26.56 -43.38
N SER A 387 30.86 26.65 -42.09
CA SER A 387 31.51 27.59 -41.16
C SER A 387 33.01 27.37 -41.06
N ASP A 388 33.46 26.11 -40.91
CA ASP A 388 34.88 25.76 -40.79
C ASP A 388 35.66 26.15 -42.06
N VAL A 389 35.13 25.83 -43.25
CA VAL A 389 35.74 26.18 -44.53
C VAL A 389 35.81 27.70 -44.72
N ARG A 390 34.76 28.45 -44.35
CA ARG A 390 34.77 29.92 -44.41
C ARG A 390 35.83 30.51 -43.49
N ALA A 391 35.96 29.99 -42.26
CA ALA A 391 36.97 30.44 -41.31
C ALA A 391 38.39 30.20 -41.81
N GLU A 392 38.63 29.06 -42.44
CA GLU A 392 39.93 28.72 -43.04
C GLU A 392 40.24 29.60 -44.25
N ALA A 393 39.25 29.83 -45.14
CA ALA A 393 39.38 30.72 -46.29
C ALA A 393 39.72 32.15 -45.85
N LEU A 394 39.04 32.65 -44.80
CA LEU A 394 39.33 33.96 -44.21
C LEU A 394 40.74 34.06 -43.66
N LYS A 395 41.22 33.01 -43.00
CA LYS A 395 42.58 32.97 -42.45
C LYS A 395 43.61 33.08 -43.57
N HIS A 396 43.48 32.29 -44.63
CA HIS A 396 44.38 32.35 -45.79
C HIS A 396 44.29 33.68 -46.54
N TYR A 397 43.08 34.23 -46.69
CA TYR A 397 42.89 35.54 -47.32
C TYR A 397 43.61 36.65 -46.55
N LYS A 398 43.39 36.73 -45.23
CA LYS A 398 44.04 37.72 -44.37
C LYS A 398 45.56 37.54 -44.37
N LEU A 399 46.04 36.30 -44.37
CA LEU A 399 47.48 36.01 -44.46
C LEU A 399 48.06 36.48 -45.81
N ALA A 400 47.36 36.23 -46.91
CA ALA A 400 47.81 36.63 -48.24
C ALA A 400 47.78 38.16 -48.45
N LYS A 401 46.75 38.87 -47.97
CA LYS A 401 46.58 40.33 -48.22
C LYS A 401 47.15 41.23 -47.13
N GLY A 402 47.33 40.73 -45.90
CA GLY A 402 47.89 41.52 -44.80
C GLY A 402 47.08 42.78 -44.50
N LYS A 403 47.73 43.95 -44.54
CA LYS A 403 47.09 45.26 -44.29
C LYS A 403 46.19 45.74 -45.44
N ASP A 404 46.32 45.14 -46.62
CA ASP A 404 45.54 45.49 -47.82
C ASP A 404 44.30 44.59 -48.01
N ALA A 405 43.84 43.95 -46.93
CA ALA A 405 42.66 43.09 -46.97
C ALA A 405 41.38 43.93 -47.14
N ASP A 406 40.58 43.60 -48.15
CA ASP A 406 39.34 44.29 -48.49
C ASP A 406 38.15 43.75 -47.65
N GLU A 407 37.39 44.64 -47.02
CA GLU A 407 36.23 44.27 -46.19
C GLU A 407 35.09 43.64 -46.99
N GLY A 408 34.92 44.03 -48.27
CA GLY A 408 33.94 43.44 -49.17
C GLY A 408 34.22 41.97 -49.43
N ILE A 409 35.49 41.61 -49.61
CA ILE A 409 35.91 40.21 -49.79
C ILE A 409 35.78 39.40 -48.48
N ILE A 410 36.05 40.00 -47.32
CA ILE A 410 35.81 39.35 -46.02
C ILE A 410 34.32 39.00 -45.86
N ASN A 411 33.43 39.93 -46.21
CA ASN A 411 31.98 39.71 -46.16
C ASN A 411 31.52 38.66 -47.19
N LEU A 412 32.12 38.64 -48.38
CA LEU A 412 31.87 37.62 -49.39
C LEU A 412 32.23 36.23 -48.87
N ILE A 413 33.40 36.05 -48.25
CA ILE A 413 33.81 34.75 -47.70
C ILE A 413 32.86 34.32 -46.58
N ASN A 414 32.47 35.24 -45.69
CA ASN A 414 31.56 34.93 -44.57
C ASN A 414 30.17 34.46 -45.01
N THR A 415 29.70 34.91 -46.18
CA THR A 415 28.36 34.61 -46.70
C THR A 415 28.36 33.56 -47.82
N ALA A 416 29.53 33.21 -48.36
CA ALA A 416 29.70 32.23 -49.45
C ALA A 416 29.10 30.86 -49.11
N ASN A 417 28.37 30.23 -50.03
CA ASN A 417 27.94 28.84 -49.84
C ASN A 417 29.15 27.89 -49.79
N LEU A 418 28.96 26.63 -49.38
CA LEU A 418 30.05 25.67 -49.18
C LEU A 418 30.97 25.51 -50.41
N GLU A 419 30.39 25.48 -51.62
CA GLU A 419 31.15 25.30 -52.85
C GLU A 419 32.01 26.53 -53.16
N THR A 420 31.42 27.72 -53.05
CA THR A 420 32.16 28.98 -53.22
C THR A 420 33.23 29.15 -52.15
N ALA A 421 32.94 28.82 -50.89
CA ALA A 421 33.91 28.90 -49.79
C ALA A 421 35.11 27.96 -50.01
N LYS A 422 34.89 26.74 -50.55
CA LYS A 422 35.98 25.81 -50.91
C LYS A 422 36.87 26.36 -52.03
N SER A 423 36.27 26.93 -53.06
CA SER A 423 37.02 27.55 -54.16
C SER A 423 37.88 28.72 -53.66
N LEU A 424 37.29 29.60 -52.84
CA LEU A 424 38.00 30.72 -52.21
C LEU A 424 39.14 30.25 -51.28
N LEU A 425 38.90 29.20 -50.49
CA LEU A 425 39.95 28.58 -49.67
C LEU A 425 41.13 28.11 -50.54
N ASN A 426 40.86 27.41 -51.64
CA ASN A 426 41.90 26.90 -52.53
C ASN A 426 42.72 28.04 -53.17
N ASP A 427 42.05 29.09 -53.64
CA ASP A 427 42.71 30.22 -54.29
C ASP A 427 43.58 31.00 -53.32
N TYR A 428 43.06 31.33 -52.13
CA TYR A 428 43.83 32.09 -51.14
C TYR A 428 44.87 31.24 -50.43
N SER A 429 44.67 29.93 -50.30
CA SER A 429 45.70 29.02 -49.81
C SER A 429 46.91 29.04 -50.73
N LYS A 430 46.72 28.86 -52.04
CA LYS A 430 47.78 28.99 -53.06
C LYS A 430 48.45 30.36 -53.04
N GLU A 431 47.66 31.44 -52.94
CA GLU A 431 48.22 32.80 -52.89
C GLU A 431 49.08 32.98 -51.63
N SER A 432 48.59 32.55 -50.47
CA SER A 432 49.33 32.65 -49.21
C SER A 432 50.60 31.79 -49.23
N ASP A 433 50.55 30.57 -49.76
CA ASP A 433 51.69 29.68 -49.91
C ASP A 433 52.75 30.25 -50.86
N SER A 434 52.34 30.94 -51.93
CA SER A 434 53.27 31.59 -52.84
C SER A 434 54.02 32.76 -52.19
N LYS A 435 53.35 33.51 -51.31
CA LYS A 435 53.95 34.65 -50.59
C LYS A 435 54.86 34.22 -49.43
N PHE A 436 54.50 33.13 -48.76
CA PHE A 436 55.27 32.53 -47.67
C PHE A 436 55.86 31.18 -48.11
N ALA A 437 56.50 31.18 -49.27
CA ALA A 437 57.13 29.98 -49.82
C ALA A 437 58.17 29.42 -48.84
N ALA A 438 58.15 28.10 -48.66
CA ALA A 438 59.12 27.44 -47.81
C ALA A 438 60.53 27.62 -48.39
N THR A 439 61.42 28.22 -47.61
CA THR A 439 62.83 28.36 -47.94
C THR A 439 63.61 27.23 -47.28
N CYS A 440 64.39 26.52 -48.08
CA CYS A 440 65.23 25.44 -47.58
C CYS A 440 66.38 26.05 -46.76
N ASN A 441 66.49 25.68 -45.48
CA ASN A 441 67.51 26.23 -44.59
C ASN A 441 68.94 25.84 -45.05
N LYS A 442 69.08 24.72 -45.76
CA LYS A 442 70.31 24.22 -46.39
C LYS A 442 70.00 23.55 -47.73
N CYS A 443 70.56 24.00 -48.85
CA CYS A 443 70.22 23.47 -50.18
C CYS A 443 70.38 21.93 -50.26
N GLY A 444 69.30 21.23 -50.61
CA GLY A 444 69.26 19.77 -50.70
C GLY A 444 68.86 19.03 -49.42
N SER A 445 68.41 19.73 -48.36
CA SER A 445 67.87 19.11 -47.14
C SER A 445 66.34 19.14 -47.08
N ASP A 446 65.74 18.19 -46.35
CA ASP A 446 64.31 18.19 -46.02
C ASP A 446 63.94 19.21 -44.92
N ASP A 447 64.91 20.04 -44.51
CA ASP A 447 64.78 21.06 -43.47
C ASP A 447 64.35 22.39 -44.10
N VAL A 448 63.03 22.56 -44.23
CA VAL A 448 62.36 23.69 -44.86
C VAL A 448 61.70 24.59 -43.80
N SER A 449 62.04 25.88 -43.82
CA SER A 449 61.46 26.91 -42.95
C SER A 449 60.54 27.84 -43.72
N ARG A 450 59.47 28.31 -43.07
CA ARG A 450 58.60 29.40 -43.57
C ARG A 450 58.75 30.68 -42.75
N ALA A 451 59.67 30.70 -41.79
CA ALA A 451 59.91 31.86 -40.93
C ALA A 451 60.72 32.93 -41.67
N SER A 452 60.24 34.17 -41.68
CA SER A 452 60.87 35.29 -42.39
C SER A 452 62.13 35.84 -41.69
N ALA A 453 62.47 35.36 -40.49
CA ALA A 453 63.60 35.82 -39.69
C ALA A 453 64.69 34.74 -39.57
N LYS A 454 65.91 35.07 -39.98
CA LYS A 454 67.09 34.20 -39.85
C LYS A 454 67.62 34.29 -38.41
N THR A 455 67.44 33.25 -37.62
CA THR A 455 68.02 33.17 -36.27
C THR A 455 69.53 33.07 -36.37
N THR A 456 70.23 34.14 -36.00
CA THR A 456 71.70 34.13 -35.87
C THR A 456 72.04 33.63 -34.47
N SER A 457 72.61 32.42 -34.41
CA SER A 457 73.15 31.85 -33.19
C SER A 457 74.48 32.54 -32.84
N ASN A 458 74.53 33.24 -31.71
CA ASN A 458 75.77 33.41 -30.99
C ASN A 458 75.63 32.72 -29.62
N THR A 459 76.62 31.89 -29.33
CA THR A 459 76.68 30.87 -28.29
C THR A 459 76.85 31.42 -26.88
N GLY A 460 76.22 30.75 -25.90
CA GLY A 460 76.53 30.88 -24.47
C GLY A 460 75.26 30.74 -23.63
N GLY A 461 74.98 29.52 -23.17
CA GLY A 461 73.68 29.09 -22.69
C GLY A 461 73.26 29.55 -21.29
N ASP A 462 71.99 29.32 -20.97
CA ASP A 462 71.57 28.39 -19.93
C ASP A 462 70.09 28.02 -20.13
N GLU A 463 69.72 26.89 -19.55
CA GLU A 463 68.60 26.00 -19.84
C GLU A 463 67.18 26.57 -19.66
N GLY A 464 66.24 26.08 -20.49
CA GLY A 464 64.81 26.40 -20.37
C GLY A 464 63.90 25.76 -21.43
N ASP A 465 63.92 24.43 -21.50
CA ASP A 465 62.84 23.50 -21.93
C ASP A 465 61.94 23.92 -23.13
N ASP A 466 62.42 23.60 -24.33
CA ASP A 466 61.64 23.50 -25.56
C ASP A 466 60.92 22.14 -25.62
N THR A 467 59.58 22.15 -25.68
CA THR A 467 58.81 21.09 -26.36
C THR A 467 58.03 21.67 -27.55
N PRO A 468 58.51 21.45 -28.79
CA PRO A 468 57.84 21.92 -30.00
C PRO A 468 56.61 21.07 -30.33
N VAL A 469 55.47 21.74 -30.49
CA VAL A 469 54.24 21.14 -31.01
C VAL A 469 54.44 20.76 -32.49
N SER A 470 54.71 19.48 -32.72
CA SER A 470 54.82 18.91 -34.06
C SER A 470 53.46 18.82 -34.75
N GLY A 471 53.38 19.33 -35.98
CA GLY A 471 52.25 19.13 -36.89
C GLY A 471 51.96 17.65 -37.14
N GLY A 472 50.80 17.21 -36.67
CA GLY A 472 50.25 15.87 -36.87
C GLY A 472 49.47 15.76 -38.19
N LYS A 473 50.07 15.00 -39.11
CA LYS A 473 49.64 14.55 -40.44
C LYS A 473 48.16 14.18 -40.58
N ASP A 474 47.62 14.48 -41.76
CA ASP A 474 46.44 13.99 -42.50
C ASP A 474 46.06 12.48 -42.37
N SER A 475 46.82 11.70 -41.61
CA SER A 475 46.62 10.27 -41.37
C SER A 475 45.64 9.94 -40.23
N GLU A 476 45.30 10.91 -39.38
CA GLU A 476 44.44 10.67 -38.21
C GLU A 476 42.93 10.76 -38.52
N VAL A 477 42.56 11.59 -39.50
CA VAL A 477 41.16 11.71 -39.98
C VAL A 477 40.71 10.46 -40.74
N LYS A 478 41.61 9.81 -41.49
CA LYS A 478 41.31 8.52 -42.16
C LYS A 478 41.25 7.33 -41.19
N LYS A 479 42.02 7.34 -40.08
CA LYS A 479 41.98 6.29 -39.04
C LYS A 479 40.74 6.38 -38.15
N SER A 480 40.23 7.58 -37.87
CA SER A 480 39.01 7.74 -37.06
C SER A 480 37.73 7.26 -37.77
N LEU A 481 37.70 7.38 -39.12
CA LEU A 481 36.61 6.87 -39.96
C LEU A 481 36.61 5.35 -40.14
N THR A 482 37.78 4.68 -40.06
CA THR A 482 37.89 3.21 -40.17
C THR A 482 37.73 2.49 -38.82
N MET A 483 38.10 3.11 -37.69
CA MET A 483 37.91 2.50 -36.36
C MET A 483 36.46 2.55 -35.85
N LYS A 484 35.64 3.55 -36.24
CA LYS A 484 34.22 3.61 -35.83
C LYS A 484 33.32 2.61 -36.55
N LYS A 485 33.67 2.14 -37.75
CA LYS A 485 32.93 1.06 -38.45
C LYS A 485 33.21 -0.34 -37.92
N ARG A 486 34.26 -0.53 -37.10
CA ARG A 486 34.62 -1.84 -36.51
C ARG A 486 34.16 -2.06 -35.06
N ARG A 487 33.65 -1.02 -34.39
CA ARG A 487 33.24 -1.09 -32.97
C ARG A 487 31.73 -1.27 -32.72
N LYS A 488 30.92 -1.44 -33.77
CA LYS A 488 29.47 -1.70 -33.66
C LYS A 488 29.05 -3.16 -33.95
N SER A 489 29.99 -4.10 -34.10
CA SER A 489 29.69 -5.50 -34.45
C SER A 489 30.30 -6.55 -33.51
N ARG A 490 30.63 -6.18 -32.26
CA ARG A 490 31.00 -7.14 -31.19
C ARG A 490 30.49 -6.58 -29.87
N PHE A 491 29.26 -6.91 -29.51
CA PHE A 491 28.75 -7.06 -28.14
C PHE A 491 27.30 -7.52 -28.24
N TYR A 492 27.14 -8.76 -28.73
CA TYR A 492 26.01 -9.66 -28.54
C TYR A 492 26.53 -11.04 -28.98
N LEU A 493 26.15 -12.11 -28.26
CA LEU A 493 26.83 -13.40 -28.04
C LEU A 493 27.82 -13.29 -26.86
N GLY A 494 27.64 -13.92 -25.70
CA GLY A 494 26.82 -15.06 -25.33
C GLY A 494 27.66 -15.96 -24.42
N GLU A 495 27.18 -16.12 -23.18
CA GLU A 495 27.35 -17.27 -22.27
C GLU A 495 28.71 -17.66 -21.63
N SER A 496 28.58 -17.85 -20.30
CA SER A 496 29.01 -18.98 -19.45
C SER A 496 30.45 -19.13 -18.91
N ASP A 497 30.44 -19.40 -17.59
CA ASP A 497 31.29 -20.30 -16.79
C ASP A 497 32.41 -19.77 -15.87
N ASN A 498 32.24 -20.19 -14.60
CA ASN A 498 33.21 -20.49 -13.53
C ASN A 498 33.82 -19.33 -12.70
N ASN A 499 33.19 -19.04 -11.56
CA ASN A 499 33.71 -19.45 -10.25
C ASN A 499 32.63 -19.37 -9.16
#